data_AF-A0A7U9TJH1-F1
#
_entry.id   AF-A0A7U9TJH1-F1
#
_cell.length_a   1.000
_cell.length_b   1.000
_cell.length_c   1.000
_cell.angle_alpha   90.00
_cell.angle_beta   90.00
_cell.angle_gamma   90.00
#
_symmetry.space_group_name_H-M   'P 1'
#
loop_
_entity.id
_entity.type
_entity.pdbx_description
1 polymer ?
#
loop_
_entity_poly.entity_id
_entity_poly.type
_entity_poly.pdbx_seq_one_letter_code
_entity_poly.pdbx_strand_id
1 'polypeptide(L)'
;MYDLKQKHKTGVTLVELLAVLVIIGILTTISVVLIGGIIDNANQKADLANLSNLNEATRNLSISQLYSQDDVFEGYDTDEDRLTHLYEEDFISAIPVLKNDENSFEFKVDVQQWVIISGNETIYTPTAEVYFTTDSTLSYRITSYDISGGLNVVIPQTISDVVITEIGSTAFPALGITSVVIQEGVTRISGNAFKDNQLSTITIPDSVERIWHNAFNNNQLTSVTFGSGLTRIEGGAFGTNQLTSVTLPSSVVYVGDGAFGYGDNYITSITIGSDVTIGNAHSFGWYGSSFLTLYNIDKLAGIYIYASGVWTLQS
;
A
#
# COMPACT_ATOMS: atom_id res chain seq x y z
N MET A 1 -15.79 56.59 -26.20
CA MET A 1 -14.47 55.93 -26.29
C MET A 1 -14.54 54.72 -25.38
N TYR A 2 -14.23 53.55 -25.94
CA TYR A 2 -14.72 52.24 -25.52
C TYR A 2 -14.39 51.85 -24.07
N ASP A 3 -15.42 51.30 -23.43
CA ASP A 3 -15.44 50.56 -22.17
C ASP A 3 -14.63 49.25 -22.33
N LEU A 4 -13.44 49.18 -21.75
CA LEU A 4 -12.66 47.95 -21.63
C LEU A 4 -13.08 47.26 -20.34
N LYS A 5 -14.22 46.58 -20.39
CA LYS A 5 -14.49 45.42 -19.54
C LYS A 5 -13.26 44.52 -19.62
N GLN A 6 -12.46 44.50 -18.56
CA GLN A 6 -11.46 43.46 -18.41
C GLN A 6 -12.21 42.13 -18.47
N LYS A 7 -11.96 41.41 -19.55
CA LYS A 7 -12.49 40.09 -19.80
C LYS A 7 -11.99 39.24 -18.62
N HIS A 8 -12.89 38.86 -17.71
CA HIS A 8 -12.60 37.83 -16.71
C HIS A 8 -11.90 36.69 -17.44
N LYS A 9 -10.60 36.49 -17.16
CA LYS A 9 -10.00 35.18 -17.37
C LYS A 9 -10.66 34.32 -16.31
N THR A 10 -11.57 33.47 -16.76
CA THR A 10 -12.13 32.38 -15.96
C THR A 10 -10.95 31.63 -15.36
N GLY A 11 -10.76 31.80 -14.05
CA GLY A 11 -9.76 31.11 -13.27
C GLY A 11 -10.06 29.62 -13.25
N VAL A 12 -8.98 28.85 -13.13
CA VAL A 12 -9.00 27.39 -13.08
C VAL A 12 -9.56 27.00 -11.71
N THR A 13 -10.76 26.44 -11.68
CA THR A 13 -11.42 25.93 -10.46
C THR A 13 -10.59 24.83 -9.80
N LEU A 14 -10.78 24.56 -8.50
CA LEU A 14 -10.09 23.46 -7.78
C LEU A 14 -10.22 22.09 -8.49
N VAL A 15 -11.34 21.87 -9.18
CA VAL A 15 -11.58 20.71 -10.04
C VAL A 15 -10.66 20.72 -11.26
N GLU A 16 -10.48 21.88 -11.88
CA GLU A 16 -9.54 22.05 -13.00
C GLU A 16 -8.07 22.03 -12.50
N LEU A 17 -7.78 22.39 -11.24
CA LEU A 17 -6.45 22.28 -10.62
C LEU A 17 -6.07 20.82 -10.34
N LEU A 18 -6.99 20.03 -9.78
CA LEU A 18 -6.80 18.59 -9.61
C LEU A 18 -6.71 17.88 -10.97
N ALA A 19 -7.51 18.32 -11.94
CA ALA A 19 -7.37 17.85 -13.32
C ALA A 19 -6.02 18.24 -13.91
N VAL A 20 -5.50 19.45 -13.67
CA VAL A 20 -4.18 19.93 -14.13
C VAL A 20 -3.03 19.22 -13.42
N LEU A 21 -3.12 18.90 -12.12
CA LEU A 21 -2.11 18.11 -11.41
C LEU A 21 -2.06 16.66 -11.91
N VAL A 22 -3.22 16.06 -12.19
CA VAL A 22 -3.32 14.74 -12.83
C VAL A 22 -2.87 14.80 -14.30
N ILE A 23 -3.22 15.86 -15.03
CA ILE A 23 -2.84 16.10 -16.43
C ILE A 23 -1.35 16.44 -16.54
N ILE A 24 -0.71 17.11 -15.59
CA ILE A 24 0.75 17.37 -15.56
C ILE A 24 1.50 16.07 -15.20
N GLY A 25 0.93 15.25 -14.31
CA GLY A 25 1.40 13.88 -14.09
C GLY A 25 1.34 12.98 -15.33
N ILE A 26 0.39 13.21 -16.24
CA ILE A 26 0.23 12.44 -17.50
C ILE A 26 0.88 13.14 -18.73
N LEU A 27 0.99 14.47 -18.76
CA LEU A 27 1.60 15.22 -19.87
C LEU A 27 3.13 15.15 -19.85
N THR A 28 3.73 14.86 -18.69
CA THR A 28 5.17 14.57 -18.58
C THR A 28 5.55 13.20 -19.15
N THR A 29 4.59 12.25 -19.28
CA THR A 29 4.80 10.98 -19.99
C THR A 29 4.63 11.07 -21.51
N ILE A 30 4.00 12.13 -22.05
CA ILE A 30 3.78 12.29 -23.51
C ILE A 30 4.74 13.31 -24.15
N SER A 31 5.50 14.09 -23.38
CA SER A 31 6.38 15.12 -23.93
C SER A 31 7.77 14.65 -24.38
N VAL A 32 8.06 13.34 -24.37
CA VAL A 32 9.37 12.79 -24.78
C VAL A 32 9.39 12.19 -26.21
N VAL A 33 8.27 12.13 -26.95
CA VAL A 33 8.26 11.48 -28.30
C VAL A 33 7.93 12.37 -29.50
N LEU A 34 7.52 13.65 -29.38
CA LEU A 34 7.12 14.42 -30.56
C LEU A 34 7.67 15.85 -30.63
N ILE A 35 8.99 15.98 -30.81
CA ILE A 35 9.52 16.96 -31.77
C ILE A 35 10.01 16.16 -32.97
N GLY A 36 9.13 16.00 -33.95
CA GLY A 36 9.46 15.23 -35.16
C GLY A 36 8.47 15.26 -36.31
N GLY A 37 7.52 16.20 -36.37
CA GLY A 37 6.97 16.66 -37.66
C GLY A 37 6.06 15.76 -38.50
N ILE A 38 5.43 14.71 -37.95
CA ILE A 38 4.42 13.89 -38.68
C ILE A 38 3.41 13.47 -37.61
N ILE A 39 2.16 13.93 -37.51
CA ILE A 39 1.05 13.82 -38.45
C ILE A 39 0.01 14.89 -38.01
N ASP A 40 -0.02 16.03 -38.69
CA ASP A 40 -1.05 17.07 -38.58
C ASP A 40 -2.44 16.63 -39.11
N ASN A 41 -2.91 15.40 -38.82
CA ASN A 41 -4.19 14.91 -39.37
C ASN A 41 -4.98 13.90 -38.51
N ALA A 42 -4.63 13.66 -37.24
CA ALA A 42 -5.35 12.72 -36.38
C ALA A 42 -6.09 13.36 -35.19
N ASN A 43 -6.32 14.67 -35.23
CA ASN A 43 -7.09 15.43 -34.22
C ASN A 43 -8.61 15.23 -34.26
N GLN A 44 -9.18 14.17 -34.86
CA GLN A 44 -10.65 14.08 -35.02
C GLN A 44 -11.32 12.76 -34.61
N LYS A 45 -10.61 11.84 -33.95
CA LYS A 45 -11.21 10.61 -33.37
C LYS A 45 -10.88 10.39 -31.89
N ALA A 46 -10.33 11.41 -31.25
CA ALA A 46 -10.19 11.54 -29.79
C ALA A 46 -11.54 11.88 -29.11
N ASP A 47 -12.65 11.53 -29.75
CA ASP A 47 -14.01 11.88 -29.35
C ASP A 47 -14.61 10.76 -28.48
N LEU A 48 -15.08 11.17 -27.31
CA LEU A 48 -16.27 10.65 -26.62
C LEU A 48 -16.24 9.31 -25.86
N ALA A 49 -15.23 8.44 -25.98
CA ALA A 49 -15.26 7.14 -25.26
C ALA A 49 -14.59 7.14 -23.87
N ASN A 50 -13.55 7.95 -23.65
CA ASN A 50 -12.74 7.86 -22.41
C ASN A 50 -13.15 8.85 -21.30
N LEU A 51 -14.14 9.71 -21.54
CA LEU A 51 -14.66 10.67 -20.55
C LEU A 51 -15.67 10.04 -19.56
N SER A 52 -16.08 8.79 -19.75
CA SER A 52 -17.06 8.13 -18.86
C SER A 52 -16.47 7.70 -17.50
N ASN A 53 -15.15 7.53 -17.39
CA ASN A 53 -14.53 6.98 -16.17
C ASN A 53 -14.11 8.06 -15.15
N LEU A 54 -14.11 9.34 -15.55
CA LEU A 54 -13.74 10.45 -14.65
C LEU A 54 -14.90 10.86 -13.73
N ASN A 55 -16.14 10.56 -14.11
CA ASN A 55 -17.34 10.83 -13.32
C ASN A 55 -17.46 9.95 -12.05
N GLU A 56 -16.67 8.88 -11.91
CA GLU A 56 -16.77 7.96 -10.78
C GLU A 56 -15.77 8.31 -9.67
N ALA A 57 -14.60 8.84 -10.02
CA ALA A 57 -13.60 9.33 -9.06
C ALA A 57 -14.03 10.60 -8.30
N THR A 58 -14.96 11.38 -8.87
CA THR A 58 -15.50 12.62 -8.26
C THR A 58 -16.70 12.40 -7.34
N ARG A 59 -17.26 11.18 -7.22
CA ARG A 59 -18.47 10.93 -6.39
C ARG A 59 -18.23 10.85 -4.89
N ASN A 60 -16.98 10.75 -4.43
CA ASN A 60 -16.64 10.63 -3.01
C ASN A 60 -16.12 11.92 -2.36
N LEU A 61 -15.96 13.00 -3.13
CA LEU A 61 -15.79 14.34 -2.56
C LEU A 61 -17.17 14.90 -2.25
N SER A 62 -17.43 15.19 -0.98
CA SER A 62 -18.70 15.80 -0.60
C SER A 62 -18.84 17.15 -1.31
N ILE A 63 -19.89 17.31 -2.12
CA ILE A 63 -20.12 18.46 -3.00
C ILE A 63 -20.04 19.82 -2.26
N SER A 64 -20.31 19.84 -0.95
CA SER A 64 -20.18 21.04 -0.10
C SER A 64 -18.75 21.54 0.12
N GLN A 65 -17.72 20.72 -0.11
CA GLN A 65 -16.30 21.12 -0.01
C GLN A 65 -15.75 21.70 -1.33
N LEU A 66 -16.50 21.59 -2.43
CA LEU A 66 -16.08 22.02 -3.78
C LEU A 66 -16.71 23.36 -4.22
N TYR A 67 -17.44 24.03 -3.33
CA TYR A 67 -18.15 25.29 -3.61
C TYR A 67 -17.60 26.49 -2.81
N SER A 68 -16.29 26.59 -2.59
CA SER A 68 -15.74 27.93 -2.38
C SER A 68 -15.75 28.65 -3.74
N GLN A 69 -16.47 29.76 -3.82
CA GLN A 69 -16.47 30.65 -4.99
C GLN A 69 -15.17 31.47 -5.08
N ASP A 70 -14.33 31.35 -4.07
CA ASP A 70 -13.09 32.11 -3.96
C ASP A 70 -11.95 31.30 -4.57
N ASP A 71 -11.25 31.91 -5.52
CA ASP A 71 -10.01 31.39 -6.08
C ASP A 71 -8.94 31.43 -4.98
N VAL A 72 -8.63 30.25 -4.43
CA VAL A 72 -7.63 30.08 -3.37
C VAL A 72 -6.23 30.52 -3.79
N PHE A 73 -5.99 30.79 -5.08
CA PHE A 73 -4.73 31.34 -5.57
C PHE A 73 -4.83 32.77 -6.11
N GLU A 74 -5.94 33.47 -5.85
CA GLU A 74 -6.06 34.88 -6.21
C GLU A 74 -4.97 35.70 -5.48
N GLY A 75 -4.01 36.21 -6.26
CA GLY A 75 -2.86 36.96 -5.75
C GLY A 75 -1.54 36.17 -5.66
N TYR A 76 -1.50 34.89 -6.04
CA TYR A 76 -0.28 34.06 -6.07
C TYR A 76 0.16 33.78 -7.52
N ASP A 77 1.16 34.53 -7.98
CA ASP A 77 1.56 34.62 -9.39
C ASP A 77 2.54 33.52 -9.85
N THR A 78 3.25 32.85 -8.93
CA THR A 78 4.20 31.78 -9.25
C THR A 78 3.82 30.44 -8.62
N ASP A 79 4.31 29.34 -9.19
CA ASP A 79 4.10 28.00 -8.63
C ASP A 79 4.74 27.86 -7.24
N GLU A 80 5.84 28.57 -6.99
CA GLU A 80 6.48 28.67 -5.67
C GLU A 80 5.58 29.39 -4.66
N ASP A 81 4.94 30.50 -5.04
CA ASP A 81 4.01 31.24 -4.19
C ASP A 81 2.76 30.40 -3.86
N ARG A 82 2.27 29.62 -4.83
CA ARG A 82 1.12 28.73 -4.65
C ARG A 82 1.44 27.55 -3.75
N LEU A 83 2.59 26.92 -3.92
CA LEU A 83 3.06 25.84 -3.05
C LEU A 83 3.34 26.36 -1.64
N THR A 84 3.85 27.58 -1.52
CA THR A 84 4.04 28.25 -0.22
C THR A 84 2.70 28.52 0.46
N HIS A 85 1.70 29.02 -0.27
CA HIS A 85 0.36 29.23 0.28
C HIS A 85 -0.28 27.92 0.75
N LEU A 86 -0.18 26.84 -0.04
CA LEU A 86 -0.67 25.53 0.37
C LEU A 86 0.03 25.01 1.62
N TYR A 87 1.31 25.32 1.79
CA TYR A 87 2.07 24.95 2.97
C TYR A 87 1.68 25.80 4.19
N GLU A 88 1.50 27.11 4.03
CA GLU A 88 1.11 28.04 5.10
C GLU A 88 -0.31 27.79 5.63
N GLU A 89 -1.21 27.31 4.77
CA GLU A 89 -2.59 26.94 5.13
C GLU A 89 -2.73 25.46 5.52
N ASP A 90 -1.61 24.78 5.80
CA ASP A 90 -1.54 23.38 6.24
C ASP A 90 -2.18 22.34 5.26
N PHE A 91 -2.36 22.70 3.98
CA PHE A 91 -2.83 21.76 2.96
C PHE A 91 -1.74 20.75 2.52
N ILE A 92 -0.47 21.14 2.62
CA ILE A 92 0.69 20.26 2.43
C ILE A 92 1.66 20.43 3.61
N SER A 93 2.28 19.33 4.05
CA SER A 93 3.17 19.28 5.21
C SER A 93 4.60 19.79 4.94
N ALA A 94 4.96 20.00 3.68
CA ALA A 94 6.21 20.63 3.25
C ALA A 94 6.14 21.07 1.79
N ILE A 95 6.89 22.13 1.44
CA ILE A 95 7.11 22.53 0.05
C ILE A 95 8.02 21.49 -0.65
N PRO A 96 7.60 20.89 -1.79
CA PRO A 96 8.42 19.93 -2.52
C PRO A 96 9.72 20.54 -3.03
N VAL A 97 10.85 19.83 -2.87
CA VAL A 97 12.15 20.26 -3.39
C VAL A 97 12.40 19.58 -4.73
N LEU A 98 12.59 20.37 -5.80
CA LEU A 98 13.00 19.86 -7.10
C LEU A 98 14.47 19.41 -7.04
N LYS A 99 14.75 18.14 -7.32
CA LYS A 99 16.11 17.67 -7.62
C LYS A 99 16.27 17.51 -9.13
N ASN A 100 17.21 18.27 -9.70
CA ASN A 100 17.38 18.47 -11.14
C ASN A 100 17.92 17.27 -11.92
N ASP A 101 18.22 16.14 -11.27
CA ASP A 101 18.93 15.08 -11.97
C ASP A 101 18.00 14.03 -12.62
N GLU A 102 16.72 13.92 -12.25
CA GLU A 102 15.82 12.89 -12.84
C GLU A 102 14.31 13.25 -12.90
N ASN A 103 13.90 14.53 -12.83
CA ASN A 103 12.46 14.90 -12.76
C ASN A 103 11.70 14.19 -11.61
N SER A 104 12.37 13.86 -10.51
CA SER A 104 11.76 13.24 -9.34
C SER A 104 11.12 14.28 -8.43
N PHE A 105 9.87 14.05 -8.00
CA PHE A 105 9.22 14.81 -6.94
C PHE A 105 9.35 14.06 -5.60
N GLU A 106 9.70 14.78 -4.54
CA GLU A 106 9.76 14.26 -3.17
C GLU A 106 8.52 14.72 -2.39
N PHE A 107 7.66 13.78 -2.02
CA PHE A 107 6.51 14.04 -1.15
C PHE A 107 6.87 13.70 0.29
N LYS A 108 6.88 14.71 1.16
CA LYS A 108 7.00 14.52 2.62
C LYS A 108 5.65 14.17 3.20
N VAL A 109 5.18 12.95 2.99
CA VAL A 109 4.02 12.48 3.74
C VAL A 109 4.45 12.37 5.21
N ASP A 110 3.61 12.77 6.16
CA ASP A 110 3.91 12.78 7.61
C ASP A 110 3.95 11.37 8.24
N VAL A 111 4.52 10.43 7.48
CA VAL A 111 4.99 9.12 7.90
C VAL A 111 6.49 9.13 7.66
N GLN A 112 7.31 8.53 8.52
CA GLN A 112 8.78 8.55 8.40
C GLN A 112 9.32 7.78 7.16
N GLN A 113 8.51 7.59 6.12
CA GLN A 113 8.80 6.90 4.88
C GLN A 113 8.62 7.89 3.73
N TRP A 114 9.74 8.28 3.13
CA TRP A 114 9.72 9.07 1.92
C TRP A 114 9.33 8.17 0.76
N VAL A 115 8.37 8.62 -0.04
CA VAL A 115 7.98 7.96 -1.28
C VAL A 115 8.54 8.76 -2.44
N ILE A 116 9.44 8.13 -3.20
CA ILE A 116 9.93 8.64 -4.48
C ILE A 116 9.11 7.94 -5.56
N ILE A 117 8.42 8.70 -6.39
CA ILE A 117 7.72 8.16 -7.56
C ILE A 117 8.63 8.34 -8.76
N SER A 118 9.08 7.24 -9.35
CA SER A 118 9.88 7.23 -10.59
C SER A 118 9.13 6.43 -11.66
N GLY A 119 8.52 7.13 -12.61
CA GLY A 119 7.63 6.50 -13.60
C GLY A 119 6.40 5.86 -12.94
N ASN A 120 6.24 4.54 -13.13
CA ASN A 120 5.17 3.73 -12.50
C ASN A 120 5.62 3.06 -11.19
N GLU A 121 6.85 3.31 -10.73
CA GLU A 121 7.43 2.66 -9.56
C GLU A 121 7.38 3.56 -8.32
N THR A 122 7.00 2.96 -7.20
CA THR A 122 7.02 3.58 -5.88
C THR A 122 8.27 3.10 -5.15
N ILE A 123 9.21 4.01 -4.89
CA ILE A 123 10.46 3.73 -4.18
C ILE A 123 10.35 4.31 -2.78
N TYR A 124 10.54 3.46 -1.77
CA TYR A 124 10.59 3.89 -0.38
C TYR A 124 12.03 4.14 0.05
N THR A 125 12.30 5.25 0.73
CA THR A 125 13.63 5.46 1.33
C THR A 125 13.88 4.44 2.43
N PRO A 126 14.92 3.58 2.31
CA PRO A 126 15.23 2.60 3.33
C PRO A 126 15.57 3.24 4.68
N THR A 127 15.20 2.58 5.79
CA THR A 127 15.69 2.96 7.10
C THR A 127 17.21 2.79 7.13
N ALA A 128 17.93 3.72 7.76
CA ALA A 128 19.39 3.69 7.75
C ALA A 128 19.93 2.37 8.33
N GLU A 129 20.92 1.77 7.64
CA GLU A 129 21.46 0.44 7.95
C GLU A 129 21.96 0.31 9.40
N VAL A 130 22.44 1.40 9.99
CA VAL A 130 22.98 1.45 11.37
C VAL A 130 21.98 0.97 12.43
N TYR A 131 20.67 1.03 12.14
CA TYR A 131 19.63 0.59 13.06
C TYR A 131 19.33 -0.90 12.97
N PHE A 132 19.92 -1.61 12.01
CA PHE A 132 19.75 -3.05 11.85
C PHE A 132 20.98 -3.80 12.33
N THR A 133 20.75 -4.90 13.03
CA THR A 133 21.79 -5.88 13.32
C THR A 133 21.58 -7.09 12.43
N THR A 134 22.66 -7.57 11.82
CA THR A 134 22.69 -8.81 11.05
C THR A 134 23.57 -9.86 11.72
N ASP A 135 23.31 -11.13 11.44
CA ASP A 135 24.19 -12.22 11.85
C ASP A 135 25.42 -12.26 10.94
N SER A 136 26.61 -12.06 11.51
CA SER A 136 27.89 -12.07 10.79
C SER A 136 28.24 -13.42 10.14
N THR A 137 27.57 -14.49 10.54
CA THR A 137 27.73 -15.83 9.97
C THR A 137 26.70 -16.16 8.88
N LEU A 138 25.57 -15.44 8.86
CA LEU A 138 24.43 -15.65 7.97
C LEU A 138 24.05 -14.34 7.27
N SER A 139 25.04 -13.60 6.78
CA SER A 139 25.05 -12.21 6.23
C SER A 139 23.81 -11.67 5.49
N TYR A 140 22.82 -12.49 5.19
CA TYR A 140 21.52 -12.21 4.60
C TYR A 140 20.34 -12.04 5.60
N ARG A 141 20.57 -12.17 6.93
CA ARG A 141 19.51 -12.17 7.96
C ARG A 141 19.57 -10.96 8.88
N ILE A 142 18.45 -10.24 9.04
CA ILE A 142 18.24 -9.26 10.12
C ILE A 142 17.88 -9.98 11.42
N THR A 143 18.58 -9.68 12.51
CA THR A 143 18.38 -10.33 13.82
C THR A 143 17.82 -9.40 14.89
N SER A 144 17.99 -8.09 14.74
CA SER A 144 17.39 -7.08 15.63
C SER A 144 17.31 -5.71 14.97
N TYR A 145 16.46 -4.86 15.52
CA TYR A 145 16.27 -3.48 15.12
C TYR A 145 16.31 -2.53 16.32
N ASP A 146 17.03 -1.42 16.17
CA ASP A 146 17.07 -0.32 17.14
C ASP A 146 15.98 0.71 16.82
N ILE A 147 15.05 0.89 17.77
CA ILE A 147 13.90 1.78 17.64
C ILE A 147 14.27 3.27 17.49
N SER A 148 15.53 3.65 17.74
CA SER A 148 16.02 4.99 17.42
C SER A 148 16.00 5.29 15.91
N GLY A 149 15.87 4.27 15.06
CA GLY A 149 15.60 4.41 13.63
C GLY A 149 14.17 4.79 13.27
N GLY A 150 13.27 4.87 14.26
CA GLY A 150 11.85 5.20 14.08
C GLY A 150 10.93 3.99 14.14
N LEU A 151 9.62 4.26 14.19
CA LEU A 151 8.56 3.24 14.29
C LEU A 151 7.93 2.89 12.94
N ASN A 152 8.29 3.62 11.88
CA ASN A 152 7.94 3.28 10.50
C ASN A 152 9.20 2.76 9.81
N VAL A 153 9.24 1.46 9.54
CA VAL A 153 10.47 0.77 9.14
C VAL A 153 10.42 0.44 7.66
N VAL A 154 11.46 0.78 6.91
CA VAL A 154 11.66 0.28 5.55
C VAL A 154 12.87 -0.64 5.60
N ILE A 155 12.62 -1.94 5.44
CA ILE A 155 13.68 -2.94 5.47
C ILE A 155 14.51 -2.79 4.19
N PRO A 156 15.81 -2.51 4.29
CA PRO A 156 16.65 -2.33 3.12
C PRO A 156 16.85 -3.67 2.38
N GLN A 157 16.96 -3.61 1.05
CA GLN A 157 17.34 -4.76 0.22
C GLN A 157 18.75 -5.27 0.54
N THR A 158 19.64 -4.39 0.97
CA THR A 158 21.03 -4.72 1.30
C THR A 158 21.46 -4.06 2.60
N ILE A 159 22.32 -4.73 3.37
CA ILE A 159 23.07 -4.12 4.47
C ILE A 159 24.54 -4.39 4.22
N SER A 160 25.37 -3.34 4.13
CA SER A 160 26.80 -3.46 3.81
C SER A 160 27.07 -4.31 2.56
N ASP A 161 26.35 -4.02 1.48
CA ASP A 161 26.37 -4.73 0.18
C ASP A 161 25.89 -6.19 0.21
N VAL A 162 25.36 -6.67 1.34
CA VAL A 162 24.79 -8.01 1.43
C VAL A 162 23.28 -7.98 1.31
N VAL A 163 22.76 -8.75 0.35
CA VAL A 163 21.32 -8.90 0.11
C VAL A 163 20.62 -9.53 1.31
N ILE A 164 19.57 -8.87 1.80
CA ILE A 164 18.72 -9.36 2.87
C ILE A 164 17.66 -10.30 2.29
N THR A 165 17.74 -11.57 2.67
CA THR A 165 16.78 -12.60 2.22
C THR A 165 15.92 -13.12 3.37
N GLU A 166 16.24 -12.78 4.62
CA GLU A 166 15.52 -13.25 5.78
C GLU A 166 15.33 -12.17 6.86
N ILE A 167 14.10 -12.09 7.37
CA ILE A 167 13.80 -11.42 8.62
C ILE A 167 13.81 -12.47 9.73
N GLY A 168 14.80 -12.36 10.62
CA GLY A 168 15.09 -13.35 11.66
C GLY A 168 14.00 -13.47 12.72
N SER A 169 14.04 -14.59 13.44
CA SER A 169 13.13 -14.78 14.58
C SER A 169 13.39 -13.68 15.60
N THR A 170 12.32 -13.10 16.13
CA THR A 170 12.40 -12.03 17.13
C THR A 170 13.28 -10.85 16.69
N ALA A 171 13.31 -10.51 15.39
CA ALA A 171 14.02 -9.34 14.89
C ALA A 171 13.36 -8.00 15.25
N PHE A 172 12.02 -7.97 15.29
CA PHE A 172 11.22 -6.80 15.60
C PHE A 172 10.11 -7.06 16.66
N PRO A 173 10.36 -7.76 17.79
CA PRO A 173 9.31 -8.11 18.75
C PRO A 173 9.02 -6.94 19.69
N ALA A 174 7.75 -6.62 19.92
CA ALA A 174 7.31 -5.67 20.94
C ALA A 174 7.99 -4.29 20.86
N LEU A 175 8.29 -3.82 19.65
CA LEU A 175 9.01 -2.55 19.43
C LEU A 175 8.06 -1.35 19.27
N GLY A 176 6.75 -1.59 19.19
CA GLY A 176 5.76 -0.54 18.96
C GLY A 176 5.76 -0.02 17.52
N ILE A 177 6.27 -0.81 16.57
CA ILE A 177 6.31 -0.45 15.15
C ILE A 177 4.89 -0.27 14.62
N THR A 178 4.68 0.83 13.90
CA THR A 178 3.37 1.24 13.35
C THR A 178 3.22 0.91 11.87
N SER A 179 4.33 0.87 11.13
CA SER A 179 4.35 0.40 9.74
C SER A 179 5.66 -0.27 9.40
N VAL A 180 5.61 -1.23 8.47
CA VAL A 180 6.80 -1.84 7.90
C VAL A 180 6.63 -2.06 6.39
N VAL A 181 7.64 -1.66 5.64
CA VAL A 181 7.79 -1.98 4.21
C VAL A 181 8.83 -3.10 4.10
N ILE A 182 8.40 -4.23 3.55
CA ILE A 182 9.26 -5.37 3.23
C ILE A 182 9.49 -5.34 1.72
N GLN A 183 10.74 -5.09 1.30
CA GLN A 183 11.09 -5.02 -0.12
C GLN A 183 11.23 -6.42 -0.73
N GLU A 184 11.09 -6.50 -2.06
CA GLU A 184 11.38 -7.71 -2.83
C GLU A 184 12.82 -8.21 -2.55
N GLY A 185 12.98 -9.53 -2.54
CA GLY A 185 14.23 -10.24 -2.22
C GLY A 185 14.19 -10.95 -0.87
N VAL A 186 13.32 -10.52 0.05
CA VAL A 186 13.06 -11.25 1.30
C VAL A 186 12.25 -12.51 0.98
N THR A 187 12.81 -13.68 1.27
CA THR A 187 12.17 -14.98 1.00
C THR A 187 11.51 -15.57 2.23
N ARG A 188 11.94 -15.15 3.43
CA ARG A 188 11.53 -15.74 4.69
C ARG A 188 11.27 -14.72 5.79
N ILE A 189 10.09 -14.82 6.39
CA ILE A 189 9.71 -14.08 7.61
C ILE A 189 9.63 -15.08 8.76
N SER A 190 10.65 -15.10 9.61
CA SER A 190 10.79 -16.09 10.69
C SER A 190 9.83 -15.86 11.86
N GLY A 191 9.71 -16.87 12.72
CA GLY A 191 8.71 -16.89 13.77
C GLY A 191 8.87 -15.76 14.78
N ASN A 192 7.76 -15.17 15.20
CA ASN A 192 7.70 -14.00 16.08
C ASN A 192 8.43 -12.75 15.54
N ALA A 193 8.75 -12.65 14.25
CA ALA A 193 9.53 -11.54 13.69
C ALA A 193 8.97 -10.16 14.05
N PHE A 194 7.66 -9.94 13.87
CA PHE A 194 6.93 -8.70 14.13
C PHE A 194 5.85 -8.87 15.21
N LYS A 195 6.01 -9.84 16.10
CA LYS A 195 5.04 -10.11 17.17
C LYS A 195 4.91 -8.91 18.12
N ASP A 196 3.69 -8.67 18.62
CA ASP A 196 3.39 -7.67 19.67
C ASP A 196 3.67 -6.21 19.24
N ASN A 197 3.39 -5.84 17.98
CA ASN A 197 3.54 -4.46 17.47
C ASN A 197 2.18 -3.77 17.24
N GLN A 198 2.18 -2.65 16.51
CA GLN A 198 1.03 -1.80 16.23
C GLN A 198 0.75 -1.68 14.72
N LEU A 199 1.14 -2.68 13.93
CA LEU A 199 0.95 -2.67 12.48
C LEU A 199 -0.55 -2.66 12.15
N SER A 200 -0.98 -1.73 11.32
CA SER A 200 -2.39 -1.60 10.87
C SER A 200 -2.66 -2.28 9.53
N THR A 201 -1.64 -2.35 8.67
CA THR A 201 -1.64 -3.06 7.39
C THR A 201 -0.26 -3.68 7.14
N ILE A 202 -0.19 -4.66 6.27
CA ILE A 202 1.08 -5.21 5.79
C ILE A 202 0.94 -5.75 4.37
N THR A 203 1.94 -5.45 3.53
CA THR A 203 2.12 -6.07 2.21
C THR A 203 3.29 -7.05 2.30
N ILE A 204 3.02 -8.31 1.99
CA ILE A 204 4.01 -9.37 1.88
C ILE A 204 4.45 -9.42 0.41
N PRO A 205 5.74 -9.24 0.08
CA PRO A 205 6.21 -9.21 -1.31
C PRO A 205 6.14 -10.57 -2.00
N ASP A 206 6.22 -10.57 -3.34
CA ASP A 206 6.14 -11.76 -4.18
C ASP A 206 7.27 -12.76 -3.87
N SER A 207 8.43 -12.28 -3.45
CA SER A 207 9.56 -13.13 -3.08
C SER A 207 9.35 -13.98 -1.81
N VAL A 208 8.39 -13.65 -0.94
CA VAL A 208 8.20 -14.36 0.34
C VAL A 208 7.50 -15.70 0.10
N GLU A 209 8.20 -16.79 0.37
CA GLU A 209 7.68 -18.14 0.18
C GLU A 209 6.91 -18.66 1.41
N ARG A 210 7.33 -18.22 2.60
CA ARG A 210 6.81 -18.74 3.88
C ARG A 210 6.81 -17.70 5.00
N ILE A 211 5.69 -17.66 5.71
CA ILE A 211 5.49 -16.87 6.93
C ILE A 211 5.42 -17.83 8.11
N TRP A 212 6.36 -17.69 9.05
CA TRP A 212 6.51 -18.63 10.17
C TRP A 212 5.64 -18.29 11.38
N HIS A 213 5.66 -19.20 12.36
CA HIS A 213 4.78 -19.17 13.53
C HIS A 213 4.76 -17.81 14.22
N ASN A 214 3.57 -17.26 14.43
CA ASN A 214 3.35 -15.99 15.13
C ASN A 214 4.09 -14.78 14.55
N ALA A 215 4.53 -14.81 13.28
CA ALA A 215 5.34 -13.74 12.68
C ALA A 215 4.73 -12.33 12.86
N PHE A 216 3.41 -12.20 12.74
CA PHE A 216 2.64 -10.95 12.89
C PHE A 216 1.55 -11.09 13.98
N ASN A 217 1.76 -11.98 14.95
CA ASN A 217 0.79 -12.18 16.03
C ASN A 217 0.69 -10.93 16.93
N ASN A 218 -0.51 -10.65 17.43
CA ASN A 218 -0.79 -9.53 18.34
C ASN A 218 -0.37 -8.18 17.75
N ASN A 219 -1.01 -7.81 16.64
CA ASN A 219 -0.89 -6.53 15.97
C ASN A 219 -2.29 -5.88 15.84
N GLN A 220 -2.41 -4.82 15.04
CA GLN A 220 -3.67 -4.13 14.75
C GLN A 220 -4.08 -4.30 13.29
N LEU A 221 -3.67 -5.40 12.64
CA LEU A 221 -3.83 -5.57 11.20
C LEU A 221 -5.31 -5.64 10.85
N THR A 222 -5.75 -4.72 10.00
CA THR A 222 -7.09 -4.66 9.41
C THR A 222 -7.12 -5.24 8.00
N SER A 223 -5.97 -5.26 7.33
CA SER A 223 -5.77 -5.87 6.02
C SER A 223 -4.35 -6.44 5.88
N VAL A 224 -4.24 -7.46 5.03
CA VAL A 224 -2.97 -8.04 4.60
C VAL A 224 -3.05 -8.26 3.10
N THR A 225 -2.01 -7.80 2.39
CA THR A 225 -1.81 -8.12 0.97
C THR A 225 -0.72 -9.16 0.86
N PHE A 226 -0.98 -10.23 0.12
CA PHE A 226 -0.03 -11.33 -0.05
C PHE A 226 0.52 -11.38 -1.47
N GLY A 227 1.84 -11.47 -1.58
CA GLY A 227 2.53 -11.75 -2.82
C GLY A 227 2.24 -13.14 -3.35
N SER A 228 2.32 -13.26 -4.67
CA SER A 228 2.02 -14.47 -5.45
C SER A 228 2.95 -15.65 -5.18
N GLY A 229 4.14 -15.43 -4.61
CA GLY A 229 5.08 -16.53 -4.25
C GLY A 229 4.77 -17.23 -2.92
N LEU A 230 3.81 -16.74 -2.12
CA LEU A 230 3.54 -17.29 -0.80
C LEU A 230 2.91 -18.69 -0.88
N THR A 231 3.60 -19.70 -0.34
CA THR A 231 3.13 -21.08 -0.35
C THR A 231 2.60 -21.56 1.00
N ARG A 232 3.14 -21.06 2.11
CA ARG A 232 2.81 -21.57 3.45
C ARG A 232 2.69 -20.46 4.50
N ILE A 233 1.61 -20.50 5.26
CA ILE A 233 1.36 -19.65 6.42
C ILE A 233 1.30 -20.55 7.66
N GLU A 234 2.21 -20.37 8.59
CA GLU A 234 2.30 -21.21 9.78
C GLU A 234 1.34 -20.80 10.90
N GLY A 235 1.25 -21.65 11.94
CA GLY A 235 0.31 -21.46 13.03
C GLY A 235 0.48 -20.10 13.74
N GLY A 236 -0.64 -19.44 14.02
CA GLY A 236 -0.70 -18.14 14.69
C GLY A 236 -0.07 -16.97 13.92
N ALA A 237 0.41 -17.15 12.68
CA ALA A 237 1.18 -16.15 11.93
C ALA A 237 0.55 -14.74 11.93
N PHE A 238 -0.77 -14.65 11.82
CA PHE A 238 -1.58 -13.42 11.86
C PHE A 238 -2.64 -13.46 12.96
N GLY A 239 -2.44 -14.28 14.01
CA GLY A 239 -3.40 -14.39 15.09
C GLY A 239 -3.46 -13.12 15.95
N THR A 240 -4.58 -12.89 16.63
CA THR A 240 -4.79 -11.68 17.46
C THR A 240 -4.56 -10.39 16.66
N ASN A 241 -5.38 -10.17 15.65
CA ASN A 241 -5.41 -8.94 14.84
C ASN A 241 -6.87 -8.43 14.74
N GLN A 242 -7.19 -7.60 13.74
CA GLN A 242 -8.52 -7.03 13.50
C GLN A 242 -8.99 -7.33 12.06
N LEU A 243 -8.60 -8.49 11.51
CA LEU A 243 -8.90 -8.88 10.14
C LEU A 243 -10.37 -9.29 9.99
N THR A 244 -11.03 -8.72 8.98
CA THR A 244 -12.41 -9.04 8.60
C THR A 244 -12.49 -9.85 7.31
N SER A 245 -11.42 -9.86 6.52
CA SER A 245 -11.31 -10.65 5.30
C SER A 245 -9.89 -11.13 5.07
N VAL A 246 -9.73 -12.22 4.32
CA VAL A 246 -8.44 -12.78 3.92
C VAL A 246 -8.52 -13.21 2.46
N THR A 247 -7.59 -12.72 1.64
CA THR A 247 -7.44 -13.14 0.23
C THR A 247 -6.13 -13.87 0.05
N LEU A 248 -6.17 -15.20 0.00
CA LEU A 248 -4.97 -16.01 -0.17
C LEU A 248 -4.59 -16.09 -1.66
N PRO A 249 -3.30 -15.97 -2.01
CA PRO A 249 -2.85 -16.21 -3.36
C PRO A 249 -3.03 -17.69 -3.70
N SER A 250 -3.20 -17.99 -5.00
CA SER A 250 -3.47 -19.35 -5.50
C SER A 250 -2.34 -20.35 -5.24
N SER A 251 -1.14 -19.85 -4.94
CA SER A 251 0.05 -20.62 -4.58
C SER A 251 0.03 -21.16 -3.15
N VAL A 252 -0.85 -20.66 -2.27
CA VAL A 252 -0.93 -21.13 -0.88
C VAL A 252 -1.44 -22.57 -0.85
N VAL A 253 -0.63 -23.48 -0.31
CA VAL A 253 -0.98 -24.90 -0.12
C VAL A 253 -1.26 -25.25 1.34
N TYR A 254 -0.85 -24.39 2.29
CA TYR A 254 -0.96 -24.67 3.72
C TYR A 254 -1.25 -23.42 4.55
N VAL A 255 -2.27 -23.53 5.41
CA VAL A 255 -2.63 -22.54 6.43
C VAL A 255 -2.67 -23.23 7.78
N GLY A 256 -1.72 -22.90 8.67
CA GLY A 256 -1.52 -23.57 9.94
C GLY A 256 -2.59 -23.27 11.00
N ASP A 257 -2.45 -23.97 12.12
CA ASP A 257 -3.30 -23.86 13.30
C ASP A 257 -3.44 -22.43 13.80
N GLY A 258 -4.66 -21.90 13.81
CA GLY A 258 -4.89 -20.53 14.27
C GLY A 258 -4.13 -19.46 13.48
N ALA A 259 -3.70 -19.72 12.24
CA ALA A 259 -2.94 -18.78 11.41
C ALA A 259 -3.56 -17.38 11.39
N PHE A 260 -4.88 -17.28 11.26
CA PHE A 260 -5.65 -16.05 11.41
C PHE A 260 -6.62 -16.12 12.60
N GLY A 261 -6.34 -16.99 13.57
CA GLY A 261 -7.18 -17.26 14.74
C GLY A 261 -6.94 -16.31 15.91
N TYR A 262 -7.83 -16.37 16.89
CA TYR A 262 -7.74 -15.61 18.16
C TYR A 262 -7.86 -14.08 18.03
N GLY A 263 -8.07 -13.42 19.18
CA GLY A 263 -8.30 -11.96 19.26
C GLY A 263 -9.51 -11.49 18.47
N ASP A 264 -9.41 -10.30 17.87
CA ASP A 264 -10.50 -9.60 17.17
C ASP A 264 -10.54 -9.87 15.66
N ASN A 265 -10.00 -11.02 15.22
CA ASN A 265 -10.15 -11.48 13.83
C ASN A 265 -11.56 -12.04 13.58
N TYR A 266 -12.50 -11.15 13.24
CA TYR A 266 -13.86 -11.49 12.84
C TYR A 266 -13.97 -11.68 11.32
N ILE A 267 -13.27 -12.70 10.79
CA ILE A 267 -13.20 -12.95 9.34
C ILE A 267 -14.56 -13.43 8.82
N THR A 268 -15.12 -12.69 7.86
CA THR A 268 -16.39 -12.99 7.19
C THR A 268 -16.26 -13.16 5.68
N SER A 269 -15.07 -12.95 5.11
CA SER A 269 -14.79 -13.21 3.70
C SER A 269 -13.43 -13.88 3.54
N ILE A 270 -13.39 -15.00 2.84
CA ILE A 270 -12.18 -15.78 2.58
C ILE A 270 -12.10 -16.08 1.08
N THR A 271 -11.07 -15.60 0.42
CA THR A 271 -10.68 -16.11 -0.91
C THR A 271 -9.57 -17.14 -0.72
N ILE A 272 -9.78 -18.35 -1.22
CA ILE A 272 -8.88 -19.49 -1.03
C ILE A 272 -8.80 -20.35 -2.29
N GLY A 273 -7.64 -20.95 -2.54
CA GLY A 273 -7.45 -21.94 -3.60
C GLY A 273 -8.14 -23.27 -3.31
N SER A 274 -8.07 -24.21 -4.26
CA SER A 274 -8.55 -25.57 -4.04
C SER A 274 -7.51 -26.40 -3.27
N ASP A 275 -7.97 -27.43 -2.58
CA ASP A 275 -7.10 -28.41 -1.89
C ASP A 275 -6.12 -27.84 -0.84
N VAL A 276 -6.34 -26.61 -0.36
CA VAL A 276 -5.51 -26.01 0.67
C VAL A 276 -5.64 -26.82 1.96
N THR A 277 -4.50 -27.16 2.56
CA THR A 277 -4.48 -27.84 3.85
C THR A 277 -4.66 -26.81 4.97
N ILE A 278 -5.75 -26.94 5.73
CA ILE A 278 -6.08 -26.05 6.86
C ILE A 278 -5.82 -26.80 8.16
N GLY A 279 -5.01 -26.21 9.05
CA GLY A 279 -4.51 -26.84 10.27
C GLY A 279 -5.61 -27.22 11.26
N ASN A 280 -6.47 -26.26 11.63
CA ASN A 280 -7.57 -26.54 12.55
C ASN A 280 -8.77 -25.58 12.40
N ALA A 281 -9.80 -25.80 13.22
CA ALA A 281 -11.04 -25.02 13.24
C ALA A 281 -10.86 -23.53 13.58
N HIS A 282 -9.69 -23.12 14.07
CA HIS A 282 -9.37 -21.74 14.43
C HIS A 282 -8.50 -21.04 13.38
N SER A 283 -8.09 -21.70 12.30
CA SER A 283 -7.19 -21.14 11.28
C SER A 283 -7.71 -19.85 10.63
N PHE A 284 -9.04 -19.64 10.58
CA PHE A 284 -9.67 -18.45 9.98
C PHE A 284 -10.59 -17.70 10.98
N GLY A 285 -10.07 -17.41 12.18
CA GLY A 285 -10.77 -16.55 13.14
C GLY A 285 -11.98 -17.20 13.82
N TRP A 286 -12.85 -16.37 14.38
CA TRP A 286 -13.96 -16.79 15.25
C TRP A 286 -14.97 -17.73 14.55
N TYR A 287 -15.23 -17.49 13.27
CA TYR A 287 -16.16 -18.27 12.45
C TYR A 287 -15.48 -19.40 11.67
N GLY A 288 -14.20 -19.68 11.93
CA GLY A 288 -13.38 -20.63 11.17
C GLY A 288 -13.84 -22.08 11.25
N SER A 289 -14.53 -22.49 12.32
CA SER A 289 -14.94 -23.89 12.52
C SER A 289 -16.01 -24.34 11.51
N SER A 290 -17.03 -23.50 11.29
CA SER A 290 -18.07 -23.78 10.30
C SER A 290 -17.55 -23.61 8.86
N PHE A 291 -16.62 -22.67 8.64
CA PHE A 291 -15.91 -22.56 7.36
C PHE A 291 -15.14 -23.84 7.04
N LEU A 292 -14.32 -24.33 7.98
CA LEU A 292 -13.52 -25.54 7.78
C LEU A 292 -14.39 -26.76 7.45
N THR A 293 -15.54 -26.86 8.11
CA THR A 293 -16.52 -27.93 7.83
C THR A 293 -17.04 -27.84 6.40
N LEU A 294 -17.45 -26.65 5.94
CA LEU A 294 -17.92 -26.42 4.57
C LEU A 294 -16.81 -26.70 3.54
N TYR A 295 -15.64 -26.11 3.74
CA TYR A 295 -14.52 -26.22 2.80
C TYR A 295 -14.05 -27.67 2.65
N ASN A 296 -14.04 -28.46 3.71
CA ASN A 296 -13.61 -29.86 3.65
C ASN A 296 -14.58 -30.83 2.94
N ILE A 297 -15.77 -30.38 2.54
CA ILE A 297 -16.69 -31.21 1.74
C ILE A 297 -16.07 -31.49 0.36
N ASP A 298 -15.66 -30.43 -0.34
CA ASP A 298 -15.21 -30.50 -1.75
C ASP A 298 -13.87 -29.79 -2.00
N LYS A 299 -13.37 -29.00 -1.04
CA LYS A 299 -12.14 -28.18 -1.12
C LYS A 299 -12.04 -27.31 -2.37
N LEU A 300 -13.15 -26.67 -2.72
CA LEU A 300 -13.24 -25.83 -3.92
C LEU A 300 -12.52 -24.49 -3.73
N ALA A 301 -11.82 -24.06 -4.76
CA ALA A 301 -11.35 -22.68 -4.86
C ALA A 301 -12.53 -21.72 -4.95
N GLY A 302 -12.38 -20.52 -4.39
CA GLY A 302 -13.35 -19.45 -4.58
C GLY A 302 -13.43 -18.47 -3.42
N ILE A 303 -14.49 -17.66 -3.43
CA ILE A 303 -14.78 -16.66 -2.41
C ILE A 303 -15.89 -17.20 -1.52
N TYR A 304 -15.56 -17.37 -0.25
CA TYR A 304 -16.49 -17.81 0.78
C TYR A 304 -16.92 -16.60 1.61
N ILE A 305 -18.22 -16.44 1.81
CA ILE A 305 -18.79 -15.34 2.59
C ILE A 305 -19.59 -15.90 3.77
N TYR A 306 -19.37 -15.32 4.95
CA TYR A 306 -20.14 -15.58 6.15
C TYR A 306 -21.23 -14.53 6.30
N ALA A 307 -22.49 -14.95 6.14
CA ALA A 307 -23.65 -14.10 6.33
C ALA A 307 -24.72 -14.87 7.10
N SER A 308 -25.42 -14.17 8.00
CA SER A 308 -26.55 -14.74 8.75
C SER A 308 -26.23 -16.06 9.48
N GLY A 309 -24.98 -16.24 9.93
CA GLY A 309 -24.55 -17.41 10.69
C GLY A 309 -24.05 -18.60 9.86
N VAL A 310 -23.97 -18.47 8.53
CA VAL A 310 -23.61 -19.57 7.62
C VAL A 310 -22.57 -19.10 6.61
N TRP A 311 -21.61 -19.98 6.28
CA TRP A 311 -20.70 -19.78 5.17
C TRP A 311 -21.33 -20.27 3.86
N THR A 312 -21.15 -19.51 2.79
CA THR A 312 -21.52 -19.91 1.44
C THR A 312 -20.37 -19.65 0.47
N LEU A 313 -20.18 -20.56 -0.49
CA LEU A 313 -19.31 -20.32 -1.64
C LEU A 313 -20.08 -19.46 -2.65
N GLN A 314 -19.50 -18.32 -3.04
CA GLN A 314 -20.07 -17.50 -4.11
C GLN A 314 -19.95 -18.23 -5.44
N SER A 315 -21.05 -18.25 -6.19
CA SER A 315 -21.17 -18.83 -7.55
C SER A 315 -20.51 -17.98 -8.61
#